data_AF-A0AAV4Z583-F1
#
_entry.id   AF-A0AAV4Z583-F1
#
_cell.length_a   1.000
_cell.length_b   1.000
_cell.length_c   1.000
_cell.angle_alpha   90.00
_cell.angle_beta   90.00
_cell.angle_gamma   90.00
#
_symmetry.space_group_name_H-M   'P 1'
#
loop_
_entity.id
_entity.type
_entity.pdbx_description
1 polymer ?
#
loop_
_entity_poly.entity_id
_entity_poly.type
_entity_poly.pdbx_seq_one_letter_code
_entity_poly.pdbx_strand_id
1 'polypeptide(L)'
;MAISRIDLGGAGTPEALVKRILQAEPNLPVPVPIQELCARLGILRIEDLDTDGFEGGLVTDAMRSEGTILAKRGGEPRRRFTILHELGHFLMPHHFPDQPGRFLCKSSDLLRV
;
A
#
# COMPACT_ATOMS: atom_id res chain seq x y z
N MET A 1 20.00 6.96 -4.03
CA MET A 1 19.65 5.53 -4.12
C MET A 1 18.14 5.45 -4.21
N ALA A 2 17.58 4.57 -5.04
CA ALA A 2 16.14 4.34 -5.03
C ALA A 2 15.82 3.41 -3.85
N ILE A 3 14.81 3.78 -3.05
CA ILE A 3 14.32 2.96 -1.93
C ILE A 3 14.03 1.51 -2.35
N SER A 4 14.34 0.57 -1.47
CA SER A 4 14.04 -0.84 -1.61
C SER A 4 13.34 -1.40 -0.37
N ARG A 5 12.80 -2.62 -0.46
CA ARG A 5 12.19 -3.31 0.68
C ARG A 5 13.17 -3.61 1.81
N ILE A 6 14.47 -3.70 1.51
CA ILE A 6 15.52 -3.94 2.50
C ILE A 6 15.62 -2.74 3.46
N ASP A 7 15.50 -1.52 2.94
CA ASP A 7 15.53 -0.28 3.72
C ASP A 7 14.36 -0.18 4.71
N LEU A 8 13.28 -0.92 4.44
CA LEU A 8 12.06 -0.94 5.23
C LEU A 8 12.02 -2.10 6.25
N GLY A 9 12.97 -3.04 6.19
CA GLY A 9 12.95 -4.31 6.94
C GLY A 9 12.93 -4.17 8.46
N GLY A 10 11.85 -4.61 9.11
CA GLY A 10 11.66 -4.49 10.58
C GLY A 10 10.80 -3.30 11.04
N ALA A 11 10.13 -2.59 10.10
CA ALA A 11 9.13 -1.61 10.44
C ALA A 11 7.83 -2.32 10.84
N GLY A 12 7.54 -2.38 12.14
CA GLY A 12 6.35 -3.06 12.68
C GLY A 12 5.09 -2.17 12.75
N THR A 13 5.20 -0.87 12.49
CA THR A 13 4.08 0.08 12.55
C THR A 13 4.07 1.02 11.34
N PRO A 14 2.92 1.64 11.01
CA PRO A 14 2.83 2.63 9.94
C PRO A 14 3.81 3.80 10.11
N GLU A 15 3.98 4.33 11.33
CA GLU A 15 4.87 5.45 11.63
C GLU A 15 6.34 5.05 11.42
N ALA A 16 6.72 3.83 11.85
CA ALA A 16 8.06 3.30 11.63
C ALA A 16 8.35 3.13 10.14
N LEU A 17 7.36 2.70 9.36
CA LEU A 17 7.46 2.54 7.91
C LEU A 17 7.65 3.90 7.23
N VAL A 18 6.82 4.89 7.55
CA VAL A 18 6.94 6.25 7.01
C VAL A 18 8.29 6.86 7.35
N LYS A 19 8.75 6.72 8.60
CA LYS A 19 10.06 7.23 9.02
C LYS A 19 11.18 6.66 8.15
N ARG A 20 11.16 5.36 7.85
CA ARG A 20 12.17 4.72 7.00
C ARG A 20 12.08 5.12 5.54
N ILE A 21 10.86 5.30 5.01
CA ILE A 21 10.68 5.85 3.66
C ILE A 21 11.34 7.23 3.55
N LEU A 22 11.08 8.12 4.50
CA LEU A 22 11.66 9.47 4.50
C LEU A 22 13.18 9.48 4.73
N GLN A 23 13.72 8.50 5.48
CA GLN A 23 15.16 8.33 5.65
C GLN A 23 15.84 7.83 4.37
N ALA A 24 15.21 6.91 3.65
CA ALA A 24 15.74 6.36 2.40
C ALA A 24 15.60 7.35 1.21
N GLU A 25 14.54 8.17 1.22
CA GLU A 25 14.23 9.16 0.19
C GLU A 25 14.14 10.57 0.82
N PRO A 26 15.27 11.17 1.26
CA PRO A 26 15.27 12.46 1.97
C PRO A 26 14.73 13.63 1.14
N ASN A 27 14.69 13.47 -0.19
CA ASN A 27 14.18 14.45 -1.14
C ASN A 27 12.87 14.00 -1.78
N LEU A 28 12.09 13.14 -1.12
CA LEU A 28 10.80 12.66 -1.62
C LEU A 28 9.87 13.86 -1.92
N PRO A 29 9.46 14.06 -3.18
CA PRO A 29 8.70 15.26 -3.54
C PRO A 29 7.26 15.21 -3.03
N VAL A 30 6.65 16.39 -2.92
CA VAL A 30 5.22 16.56 -2.61
C VAL A 30 4.53 17.15 -3.85
N PRO A 31 3.43 16.56 -4.35
CA PRO A 31 2.78 15.35 -3.85
C PRO A 31 3.64 14.08 -4.05
N VAL A 32 3.57 13.15 -3.09
CA VAL A 32 4.34 11.90 -3.13
C VAL A 32 4.04 11.13 -4.44
N PRO A 33 5.06 10.67 -5.18
CA PRO A 33 4.86 9.92 -6.42
C PRO A 33 4.48 8.46 -6.11
N ILE A 34 3.21 8.25 -5.74
CA ILE A 34 2.76 6.97 -5.17
C ILE A 34 2.90 5.80 -6.14
N GLN A 35 2.76 6.02 -7.45
CA GLN A 35 2.89 4.97 -8.46
C GLN A 35 4.32 4.43 -8.53
N GLU A 36 5.30 5.34 -8.60
CA GLU A 36 6.72 4.98 -8.62
C GLU A 36 7.16 4.37 -7.29
N LEU A 37 6.67 4.89 -6.17
CA LEU A 37 6.93 4.32 -4.85
C LEU A 37 6.41 2.88 -4.74
N CYS A 38 5.16 2.63 -5.16
CA CYS A 38 4.57 1.29 -5.19
C CYS A 38 5.40 0.35 -6.08
N ALA A 39 5.75 0.79 -7.30
CA ALA A 39 6.54 -0.01 -8.25
C ALA A 39 7.91 -0.42 -7.68
N ARG A 40 8.66 0.52 -7.09
CA ARG A 40 9.96 0.24 -6.47
C ARG A 40 9.87 -0.75 -5.31
N LEU A 41 8.72 -0.77 -4.63
CA LEU A 41 8.51 -1.60 -3.45
C LEU A 41 7.86 -2.96 -3.76
N GLY A 42 7.66 -3.32 -5.03
CA GLY A 42 7.21 -4.64 -5.45
C GLY A 42 5.73 -4.74 -5.83
N ILE A 43 5.04 -3.61 -5.99
CA ILE A 43 3.70 -3.59 -6.58
C ILE A 43 3.85 -3.50 -8.11
N LEU A 44 3.45 -4.56 -8.81
CA LEU A 44 3.55 -4.62 -10.27
C LEU A 44 2.48 -3.76 -10.95
N ARG A 45 1.32 -3.64 -10.32
CA ARG A 45 0.14 -3.02 -10.92
C ARG A 45 -0.73 -2.32 -9.89
N ILE A 46 -1.34 -1.22 -10.32
CA ILE A 46 -2.46 -0.58 -9.64
C ILE A 46 -3.63 -0.61 -10.64
N GLU A 47 -4.66 -1.38 -10.33
CA GLU A 47 -5.82 -1.58 -11.19
C GLU A 47 -7.07 -0.94 -10.58
N ASP A 48 -8.00 -0.54 -11.45
CA ASP A 48 -9.27 0.00 -11.01
C ASP A 48 -10.18 -1.13 -10.51
N LEU A 49 -10.88 -0.85 -9.41
CA LEU A 49 -11.88 -1.72 -8.83
C LEU A 49 -13.26 -1.11 -9.04
N ASP A 50 -14.10 -1.77 -9.81
CA ASP A 50 -15.50 -1.40 -9.99
C ASP A 50 -16.35 -2.08 -8.91
N THR A 51 -16.63 -1.35 -7.82
CA THR A 51 -17.38 -1.86 -6.67
C THR A 51 -18.02 -0.74 -5.85
N ASP A 52 -19.14 -1.06 -5.21
CA ASP A 52 -19.80 -0.16 -4.25
C ASP A 52 -19.37 -0.44 -2.79
N GLY A 53 -18.84 -1.64 -2.52
CA GLY A 53 -18.62 -2.14 -1.14
C GLY A 53 -17.21 -1.95 -0.59
N PHE A 54 -16.22 -1.69 -1.44
CA PHE A 54 -14.82 -1.58 -1.05
C PHE A 54 -14.17 -0.35 -1.67
N GLU A 55 -13.17 0.17 -0.98
CA GLU A 55 -12.39 1.33 -1.44
C GLU A 55 -11.07 0.89 -2.07
N GLY A 56 -10.54 -0.25 -1.63
CA GLY A 56 -9.31 -0.82 -2.16
C GLY A 56 -9.14 -2.30 -1.83
N GLY A 57 -8.06 -2.86 -2.34
CA GLY A 57 -7.63 -4.20 -1.95
C GLY A 57 -6.24 -4.54 -2.45
N LEU A 58 -5.71 -5.64 -1.94
CA LEU A 58 -4.40 -6.16 -2.27
C LEU A 58 -4.51 -7.63 -2.69
N VAL A 59 -3.96 -7.94 -3.87
CA VAL A 59 -3.74 -9.29 -4.37
C VAL A 59 -2.24 -9.56 -4.37
N THR A 60 -1.81 -10.61 -3.69
CA THR A 60 -0.40 -10.96 -3.54
C THR A 60 -0.24 -12.44 -3.22
N ASP A 61 0.95 -13.00 -3.44
CA ASP A 61 1.29 -14.37 -3.05
C ASP A 61 1.54 -14.50 -1.53
N ALA A 62 1.64 -15.74 -1.05
CA ALA A 62 1.84 -16.02 0.38
C ALA A 62 3.16 -15.47 0.95
N MET A 63 4.20 -15.37 0.11
CA MET A 63 5.51 -14.82 0.46
C MET A 63 5.57 -13.29 0.27
N ARG A 64 4.51 -12.70 -0.29
CA ARG A 64 4.43 -11.30 -0.69
C ARG A 64 5.61 -10.88 -1.55
N SER A 65 5.99 -11.73 -2.51
CA SER A 65 7.11 -11.42 -3.40
C SER A 65 6.75 -10.27 -4.34
N GLU A 66 5.51 -10.27 -4.83
CA GLU A 66 4.92 -9.25 -5.70
C GLU A 66 3.45 -8.97 -5.34
N GLY A 67 2.94 -7.79 -5.71
CA GLY A 67 1.56 -7.40 -5.43
C GLY A 67 0.87 -6.64 -6.54
N THR A 68 -0.45 -6.71 -6.57
CA THR A 68 -1.34 -5.84 -7.34
C THR A 68 -2.29 -5.13 -6.38
N ILE A 69 -2.31 -3.81 -6.45
CA ILE A 69 -3.25 -2.98 -5.67
C ILE A 69 -4.49 -2.74 -6.52
N LEU A 70 -5.65 -2.95 -5.92
CA LEU A 70 -6.96 -2.61 -6.46
C LEU A 70 -7.40 -1.32 -5.78
N ALA A 71 -7.84 -0.32 -6.55
CA ALA A 71 -8.35 0.94 -6.01
C ALA A 71 -9.66 1.32 -6.69
N LYS A 72 -10.66 1.72 -5.90
CA LYS A 72 -11.99 2.05 -6.41
C LYS A 72 -11.93 3.08 -7.53
N ARG A 73 -12.57 2.77 -8.67
CA ARG A 73 -12.72 3.72 -9.77
C ARG A 73 -13.51 4.94 -9.28
N GLY A 74 -13.00 6.14 -9.54
CA GLY A 74 -13.65 7.37 -9.09
C GLY A 74 -13.60 7.61 -7.58
N GLY A 75 -12.80 6.85 -6.80
CA GLY A 75 -12.65 7.01 -5.34
C GLY A 75 -11.89 8.27 -4.89
N GLU A 76 -11.77 9.28 -5.74
CA GLU A 76 -11.17 10.56 -5.36
C GLU A 76 -12.09 11.34 -4.41
N PRO A 77 -11.53 12.11 -3.45
CA PRO A 77 -10.11 12.48 -3.31
C PRO A 77 -9.27 11.49 -2.49
N ARG A 78 -9.84 10.37 -2.04
CA ARG A 78 -9.17 9.43 -1.12
C ARG A 78 -8.38 8.34 -1.82
N ARG A 79 -8.49 8.19 -3.13
CA ARG A 79 -7.86 7.11 -3.90
C ARG A 79 -6.35 6.99 -3.65
N ARG A 80 -5.64 8.12 -3.57
CA ARG A 80 -4.20 8.15 -3.23
C ARG A 80 -3.90 7.58 -1.85
N PHE A 81 -4.75 7.89 -0.86
CA PHE A 81 -4.64 7.33 0.48
C PHE A 81 -4.92 5.83 0.46
N THR A 82 -5.96 5.39 -0.24
CA THR A 82 -6.30 3.96 -0.35
C THR A 82 -5.15 3.15 -0.95
N ILE A 83 -4.53 3.63 -2.03
CA ILE A 83 -3.37 2.96 -2.62
C ILE A 83 -2.23 2.81 -1.60
N LEU A 84 -1.91 3.87 -0.85
CA LEU A 84 -0.85 3.80 0.16
C LEU A 84 -1.24 2.95 1.37
N HIS A 85 -2.52 2.85 1.70
CA HIS A 85 -3.02 1.94 2.73
C HIS A 85 -2.78 0.49 2.31
N GLU A 86 -3.14 0.11 1.08
CA GLU A 86 -2.86 -1.24 0.55
C GLU A 86 -1.37 -1.53 0.44
N LEU A 87 -0.55 -0.53 0.08
CA LEU A 87 0.91 -0.66 0.14
C LEU A 87 1.39 -0.93 1.56
N GLY A 88 0.82 -0.28 2.57
CA GLY A 88 1.07 -0.56 3.98
C GLY A 88 0.76 -2.01 4.33
N HIS A 89 -0.41 -2.52 3.91
CA HIS A 89 -0.73 -3.94 4.06
C HIS A 89 0.32 -4.83 3.43
N PHE A 90 0.75 -4.56 2.19
CA PHE A 90 1.78 -5.36 1.51
C PHE A 90 3.10 -5.40 2.29
N LEU A 91 3.57 -4.25 2.76
CA LEU A 91 4.87 -4.10 3.42
C LEU A 91 4.92 -4.63 4.86
N MET A 92 3.76 -4.77 5.52
CA MET A 92 3.67 -5.21 6.91
C MET A 92 3.19 -6.68 7.00
N PRO A 93 4.12 -7.67 7.08
CA PRO A 93 3.78 -9.10 6.98
C PRO A 93 2.91 -9.63 8.12
N HIS A 94 2.91 -8.97 9.28
CA HIS A 94 2.06 -9.32 10.43
C HIS A 94 0.61 -8.85 10.29
N HIS A 95 0.29 -8.08 9.25
CA HIS A 95 -1.07 -7.68 8.93
C HIS A 95 -1.70 -8.78 8.05
N PHE A 96 -2.34 -9.76 8.66
CA PHE A 96 -2.97 -10.89 7.97
C PHE A 96 -4.40 -10.54 7.53
N PRO A 97 -4.88 -11.08 6.39
CA PRO A 97 -6.27 -10.89 5.97
C PRO A 97 -7.18 -11.86 6.74
N ASP A 98 -8.44 -11.47 6.90
CA ASP A 98 -9.48 -12.33 7.48
C ASP A 98 -9.84 -13.52 6.58
N GLN A 99 -9.42 -13.51 5.30
CA GLN A 99 -9.66 -14.57 4.32
C GLN A 99 -8.43 -14.85 3.44
N PRO A 100 -8.18 -16.11 3.01
CA PRO A 100 -7.03 -16.45 2.17
C PRO A 100 -7.03 -15.71 0.82
N GLY A 101 -5.90 -15.06 0.50
CA GLY A 101 -5.56 -14.62 -0.87
C GLY A 101 -6.07 -13.25 -1.32
N ARG A 102 -6.86 -12.52 -0.52
CA ARG A 102 -7.28 -11.14 -0.83
C ARG A 102 -7.44 -10.30 0.43
N PHE A 103 -6.87 -9.09 0.42
CA PHE A 103 -7.23 -8.03 1.35
C PHE A 103 -8.25 -7.14 0.64
N LEU A 104 -9.44 -6.97 1.21
CA LEU A 104 -10.45 -6.06 0.69
C LEU A 104 -10.80 -5.07 1.79
N CYS A 105 -10.51 -3.80 1.55
CA CYS A 105 -10.66 -2.74 2.54
C CYS A 105 -11.94 -1.96 2.28
N LYS A 106 -12.84 -1.98 3.25
CA LYS A 106 -14.05 -1.17 3.29
C LYS A 106 -13.70 0.22 3.80
N SER A 107 -14.63 1.15 3.64
CA SER A 107 -14.46 2.52 4.17
C SER A 107 -14.21 2.55 5.69
N SER A 108 -14.74 1.57 6.44
CA SER A 108 -14.52 1.40 7.89
C SER A 108 -13.08 1.05 8.25
N ASP A 109 -12.37 0.38 7.35
CA ASP A 109 -11.01 -0.09 7.57
C ASP A 109 -9.99 1.02 7.25
N LEU A 110 -10.45 2.01 6.47
CA LEU A 110 -9.71 3.22 6.11
C LEU A 110 -9.94 4.38 7.09
N LEU A 111 -10.55 4.15 8.26
CA LEU A 111 -10.92 5.23 9.17
C LEU A 111 -9.69 5.95 9.72
N ARG A 112 -9.79 7.27 9.75
CA ARG A 112 -8.87 8.17 10.46
C ARG A 112 -9.15 8.07 11.96
N VAL A 113 -8.08 7.97 12.74
CA VAL A 113 -8.06 8.65 14.04
C VAL A 113 -7.95 10.15 13.79
#